data_AF-A0A7J2SX85-F1
#
_entry.id   AF-A0A7J2SX85-F1
#
_cell.length_a   1.000
_cell.length_b   1.000
_cell.length_c   1.000
_cell.angle_alpha   90.00
_cell.angle_beta   90.00
_cell.angle_gamma   90.00
#
_symmetry.space_group_name_H-M   'P 1'
#
loop_
_entity.id
_entity.type
_entity.pdbx_description
1 polymer ?
#
loop_
_entity_poly.entity_id
_entity_poly.type
_entity_poly.pdbx_seq_one_letter_code
_entity_poly.pdbx_strand_id
1 'polypeptide(L)'
;MGKKGVRCLGVAESFRLGGPPKSVFAGVVMRKDLLIDGAALSLATVGGDDATDAVLDLYGQLAREDVGFLMVSGAIVSWFNFVDPERIWRETGRPVIVLTYRASRGLEGVIRSRFGDRWEEKLEAYRRLGPRERVELHTGFRVYVRSAGLSDREVVRALNDFTIQGRYPEPVRVAGLLARAALRLMEGIQRQPPLDRGAGRPPVQSSRSRDGARGPWTTPPPSRDAQGSRPPRAGRCARRPGP
;
A
#
# COMPACT_ATOMS: atom_id res chain seq x y z
N MET A 1 -20.10 -12.51 9.15
CA MET A 1 -18.76 -12.75 8.55
C MET A 1 -18.18 -14.16 8.81
N GLY A 2 -18.97 -15.24 8.77
CA GLY A 2 -18.51 -16.60 9.15
C GLY A 2 -17.85 -17.45 8.05
N LYS A 3 -17.61 -16.91 6.85
CA LYS A 3 -17.03 -17.68 5.73
C LYS A 3 -15.50 -17.57 5.78
N LYS A 4 -14.77 -18.69 5.65
CA LYS A 4 -13.29 -18.71 5.63
C LYS A 4 -12.69 -17.80 4.55
N GLY A 5 -13.44 -17.53 3.47
CA GLY A 5 -13.00 -16.71 2.34
C GLY A 5 -13.33 -15.23 2.39
N VAL A 6 -13.77 -14.67 3.52
CA VAL A 6 -14.06 -13.22 3.59
C VAL A 6 -12.77 -12.42 3.36
N ARG A 7 -12.85 -11.41 2.49
CA ARG A 7 -11.78 -10.48 2.19
C ARG A 7 -12.09 -9.10 2.76
N CYS A 8 -11.04 -8.46 3.26
CA CYS A 8 -11.04 -7.08 3.71
C CYS A 8 -10.07 -6.29 2.83
N LEU A 9 -10.46 -5.09 2.42
CA LEU A 9 -9.51 -4.10 1.92
C LEU A 9 -9.01 -3.26 3.09
N GLY A 10 -7.76 -3.49 3.50
CA GLY A 10 -7.05 -2.67 4.47
C GLY A 10 -6.41 -1.47 3.80
N VAL A 11 -6.64 -0.27 4.33
CA VAL A 11 -6.10 0.97 3.82
C VAL A 11 -5.30 1.69 4.90
N ALA A 12 -4.15 2.22 4.55
CA ALA A 12 -3.34 3.06 5.42
C ALA A 12 -2.64 4.15 4.63
N GLU A 13 -2.28 5.22 5.33
CA GLU A 13 -1.67 6.42 4.78
C GLU A 13 -0.29 6.67 5.40
N SER A 14 0.60 7.29 4.62
CA SER A 14 1.89 7.78 5.09
C SER A 14 2.26 9.11 4.41
N PHE A 15 2.62 10.09 5.23
CA PHE A 15 3.15 11.39 4.79
C PHE A 15 4.29 11.83 5.71
N ARG A 16 5.04 12.83 5.26
CA ARG A 16 6.05 13.51 6.08
C ARG A 16 5.80 15.01 6.06
N LEU A 17 5.78 15.62 7.24
CA LEU A 17 5.72 17.07 7.36
C LEU A 17 7.01 17.70 6.81
N GLY A 18 6.88 18.74 5.98
CA GLY A 18 8.03 19.27 5.21
C GLY A 18 8.55 18.30 4.15
N GLY A 19 7.73 17.33 3.74
CA GLY A 19 7.99 16.44 2.63
C GLY A 19 7.26 16.85 1.36
N PRO A 20 7.02 15.90 0.43
CA PRO A 20 6.22 16.13 -0.76
C PRO A 20 4.82 16.67 -0.42
N PRO A 21 4.18 17.43 -1.31
CA PRO A 21 2.82 17.94 -1.09
C PRO A 21 1.73 16.84 -1.11
N LYS A 22 2.13 15.60 -1.37
CA LYS A 22 1.27 14.43 -1.46
C LYS A 22 1.56 13.43 -0.34
N SER A 23 0.50 12.87 0.21
CA SER A 23 0.53 11.69 1.06
C SER A 23 0.33 10.44 0.21
N VAL A 24 0.90 9.32 0.66
CA VAL A 24 0.77 8.04 -0.01
C VAL A 24 -0.24 7.19 0.73
N PHE A 25 -1.27 6.75 0.01
CA PHE A 25 -2.22 5.75 0.47
C PHE A 25 -1.86 4.40 -0.13
N ALA A 26 -1.98 3.35 0.66
CA ALA A 26 -1.86 1.99 0.19
C ALA A 26 -3.11 1.19 0.57
N GLY A 27 -3.58 0.37 -0.35
CA GLY A 27 -4.67 -0.58 -0.15
C GLY A 27 -4.14 -2.00 -0.27
N VAL A 28 -4.57 -2.91 0.61
CA VAL A 28 -4.23 -4.33 0.59
C VAL A 28 -5.50 -5.14 0.74
N VAL A 29 -5.82 -5.98 -0.24
CA VAL A 29 -6.89 -6.97 -0.13
C VAL A 29 -6.32 -8.21 0.53
N MET A 30 -6.87 -8.55 1.68
CA MET A 30 -6.43 -9.69 2.47
C MET A 30 -7.62 -10.53 2.91
N ARG A 31 -7.45 -11.85 2.81
CA ARG A 31 -8.41 -12.85 3.26
C ARG A 31 -8.24 -13.11 4.76
N LYS A 32 -9.28 -13.63 5.41
CA LYS A 32 -9.27 -13.92 6.86
C LYS A 32 -8.14 -14.87 7.30
N ASP A 33 -7.69 -15.77 6.43
CA ASP A 33 -6.54 -16.65 6.66
C ASP A 33 -5.19 -16.02 6.22
N LEU A 34 -5.15 -14.70 6.09
CA LEU A 34 -3.98 -13.85 5.89
C LEU A 34 -3.34 -13.89 4.50
N LEU A 35 -3.95 -14.59 3.54
CA LEU A 35 -3.53 -14.51 2.15
C LEU A 35 -3.81 -13.11 1.59
N ILE A 36 -2.82 -12.52 0.94
CA ILE A 36 -2.93 -11.24 0.25
C ILE A 36 -3.28 -11.52 -1.22
N ASP A 37 -4.41 -10.99 -1.66
CA ASP A 37 -4.95 -11.20 -3.00
C ASP A 37 -4.77 -9.97 -3.92
N GLY A 38 -4.24 -8.87 -3.40
CA GLY A 38 -3.93 -7.66 -4.18
C GLY A 38 -3.43 -6.51 -3.33
N ALA A 39 -2.74 -5.57 -3.97
CA ALA A 39 -2.36 -4.29 -3.38
C ALA A 39 -2.39 -3.18 -4.43
N ALA A 40 -2.68 -1.96 -4.00
CA ALA A 40 -2.72 -0.77 -4.84
C ALA A 40 -2.17 0.45 -4.07
N LEU A 41 -1.81 1.50 -4.81
CA LEU A 41 -1.36 2.78 -4.25
C LEU A 41 -2.23 3.91 -4.81
N SER A 42 -2.46 4.92 -3.99
CA SER A 42 -3.07 6.19 -4.41
C SER A 42 -2.38 7.35 -3.69
N LEU A 43 -2.66 8.57 -4.13
CA LEU A 43 -2.11 9.80 -3.55
C LEU A 43 -3.25 10.69 -3.11
N ALA A 44 -3.08 11.35 -1.97
CA ALA A 44 -3.93 12.47 -1.56
C ALA A 44 -3.08 13.70 -1.29
N THR A 45 -3.73 14.86 -1.22
CA THR A 45 -3.08 16.13 -0.94
C THR A 45 -2.91 16.30 0.56
N VAL A 46 -1.70 16.62 1.01
CA VAL A 46 -1.46 16.97 2.42
C VAL A 46 -2.17 18.28 2.73
N GLY A 47 -3.06 18.29 3.72
CA GLY A 47 -3.96 19.42 4.01
C GLY A 47 -5.21 19.50 3.14
N GLY A 48 -5.34 18.64 2.13
CA GLY A 48 -6.46 18.62 1.21
C GLY A 48 -7.74 18.03 1.80
N ASP A 49 -8.69 17.77 0.91
CA ASP A 49 -10.01 17.20 1.21
C ASP A 49 -10.30 15.94 0.36
N ASP A 50 -9.25 15.39 -0.25
CA ASP A 50 -9.26 14.28 -1.22
C ASP A 50 -8.91 12.90 -0.61
N ALA A 51 -8.83 12.77 0.73
CA ALA A 51 -8.50 11.48 1.35
C ALA A 51 -9.55 10.40 1.10
N THR A 52 -10.83 10.79 1.03
CA THR A 52 -11.91 9.84 0.72
C THR A 52 -11.81 9.38 -0.73
N ASP A 53 -11.48 10.27 -1.66
CA ASP A 53 -11.26 9.94 -3.07
C ASP A 53 -10.09 8.96 -3.22
N ALA A 54 -8.99 9.17 -2.50
CA ALA A 54 -7.86 8.24 -2.52
C ALA A 54 -8.23 6.82 -2.04
N VAL A 55 -9.16 6.68 -1.09
CA VAL A 55 -9.68 5.37 -0.66
C VAL A 55 -10.55 4.73 -1.74
N LEU A 56 -11.42 5.52 -2.38
CA LEU A 56 -12.27 5.06 -3.48
C LEU A 56 -11.45 4.64 -4.71
N ASP A 57 -10.39 5.38 -5.02
CA ASP A 57 -9.44 5.05 -6.08
C ASP A 57 -8.76 3.71 -5.82
N LEU A 58 -8.31 3.45 -4.58
CA LEU A 58 -7.73 2.16 -4.22
C LEU A 58 -8.74 1.01 -4.44
N TYR A 59 -9.98 1.21 -4.00
CA TYR A 59 -11.05 0.22 -4.19
C TYR A 59 -11.32 -0.03 -5.69
N GLY A 60 -11.42 1.03 -6.49
CA GLY A 60 -11.63 0.96 -7.93
C GLY A 60 -10.47 0.29 -8.68
N GLN A 61 -9.22 0.63 -8.36
CA GLN A 61 -8.02 0.02 -8.97
C GLN A 61 -7.94 -1.48 -8.72
N LEU A 62 -8.33 -1.93 -7.54
CA LEU A 62 -8.33 -3.35 -7.20
C LEU A 62 -9.45 -4.10 -7.93
N ALA A 63 -10.58 -3.44 -8.23
CA ALA A 63 -11.70 -3.96 -9.02
C ALA A 63 -12.18 -5.35 -8.57
N ARG A 64 -12.30 -5.56 -7.25
CA ARG A 64 -12.65 -6.86 -6.66
C ARG A 64 -14.03 -6.86 -6.02
N GLU A 65 -14.99 -7.53 -6.65
CA GLU A 65 -16.35 -7.69 -6.13
C GLU A 65 -16.43 -8.57 -4.87
N ASP A 66 -15.39 -9.37 -4.59
CA ASP A 66 -15.33 -10.27 -3.44
C ASP A 66 -14.79 -9.62 -2.16
N VAL A 67 -14.45 -8.32 -2.19
CA VAL A 67 -14.13 -7.52 -1.00
C VAL A 67 -15.39 -7.33 -0.16
N GLY A 68 -15.42 -7.93 1.03
CA GLY A 68 -16.61 -7.90 1.89
C GLY A 68 -16.81 -6.57 2.61
N PHE A 69 -15.72 -5.87 2.94
CA PHE A 69 -15.72 -4.63 3.71
C PHE A 69 -14.32 -3.97 3.68
N LEU A 70 -14.25 -2.72 4.14
CA LEU A 70 -13.01 -1.93 4.20
C LEU A 70 -12.60 -1.66 5.66
N MET A 71 -11.29 -1.65 5.92
CA MET A 71 -10.70 -1.15 7.16
C MET A 71 -9.71 -0.04 6.83
N VAL A 72 -9.92 1.18 7.34
CA VAL A 72 -9.04 2.33 7.07
C VAL A 72 -8.33 2.76 8.36
N SER A 73 -7.00 2.88 8.35
CA SER A 73 -6.25 3.45 9.47
C SER A 73 -6.25 4.97 9.42
N GLY A 74 -6.99 5.57 10.34
CA GLY A 74 -7.06 7.01 10.56
C GLY A 74 -8.27 7.64 9.87
N ALA A 75 -9.11 8.32 10.65
CA ALA A 75 -10.17 9.19 10.11
C ALA A 75 -9.64 10.58 9.71
N ILE A 76 -8.47 10.93 10.25
CA ILE A 76 -7.82 12.23 10.07
C ILE A 76 -6.39 11.90 9.68
N VAL A 77 -6.13 12.01 8.39
CA VAL A 77 -4.88 11.61 7.74
C VAL A 77 -4.27 12.82 7.06
N SER A 78 -3.01 12.73 6.63
CA SER A 78 -2.39 13.76 5.77
C SER A 78 -2.58 15.21 6.24
N TRP A 79 -2.47 15.50 7.54
CA TRP A 79 -2.72 16.83 8.13
C TRP A 79 -4.14 17.38 7.88
N PHE A 80 -5.14 16.89 8.63
CA PHE A 80 -6.56 17.33 8.56
C PHE A 80 -7.26 17.05 7.22
N ASN A 81 -6.80 16.02 6.51
CA ASN A 81 -7.55 15.44 5.40
C ASN A 81 -8.45 14.33 5.96
N PHE A 82 -9.76 14.48 5.83
CA PHE A 82 -10.75 13.65 6.52
C PHE A 82 -11.23 12.49 5.64
N VAL A 83 -11.29 11.30 6.23
CA VAL A 83 -11.89 10.12 5.60
C VAL A 83 -13.34 9.99 6.07
N ASP A 84 -14.28 10.07 5.14
CA ASP A 84 -15.71 9.96 5.40
C ASP A 84 -16.20 8.50 5.20
N PRO A 85 -16.48 7.75 6.28
CA PRO A 85 -16.93 6.36 6.17
C PRO A 85 -18.30 6.22 5.51
N GLU A 86 -19.21 7.18 5.69
CA GLU A 86 -20.56 7.15 5.13
C GLU A 86 -20.50 7.34 3.61
N ARG A 87 -19.66 8.26 3.15
CA ARG A 87 -19.40 8.45 1.72
C ARG A 87 -18.83 7.18 1.08
N ILE A 88 -17.83 6.57 1.71
CA ILE A 88 -17.22 5.32 1.20
C ILE A 88 -18.26 4.21 1.15
N TRP A 89 -19.06 4.03 2.21
CA TRP A 89 -20.08 2.98 2.24
C TRP A 89 -21.12 3.18 1.14
N ARG A 90 -21.61 4.41 0.95
CA ARG A 90 -22.59 4.76 -0.08
C ARG A 90 -22.07 4.53 -1.49
N GLU A 91 -20.82 4.88 -1.78
CA GLU A 91 -20.25 4.78 -3.14
C GLU A 91 -19.73 3.37 -3.48
N THR A 92 -19.23 2.63 -2.49
CA THR A 92 -18.71 1.26 -2.73
C THR A 92 -19.78 0.19 -2.54
N GLY A 93 -20.85 0.48 -1.80
CA GLY A 93 -21.80 -0.50 -1.29
C GLY A 93 -21.20 -1.46 -0.27
N ARG A 94 -19.96 -1.24 0.18
CA ARG A 94 -19.24 -2.11 1.11
C ARG A 94 -19.12 -1.45 2.47
N PRO A 95 -19.40 -2.17 3.57
CA PRO A 95 -19.28 -1.60 4.89
C PRO A 95 -17.85 -1.17 5.21
N VAL A 96 -17.70 -0.17 6.07
CA VAL A 96 -16.42 0.50 6.33
C VAL A 96 -16.17 0.59 7.82
N ILE A 97 -14.93 0.33 8.24
CA ILE A 97 -14.45 0.54 9.61
C ILE A 97 -13.23 1.47 9.56
N VAL A 98 -13.31 2.64 10.18
CA VAL A 98 -12.21 3.59 10.30
C VAL A 98 -11.62 3.52 11.71
N LEU A 99 -10.34 3.18 11.80
CA LEU A 99 -9.62 2.90 13.03
C LEU A 99 -8.79 4.08 13.49
N THR A 100 -8.84 4.38 14.79
CA THR A 100 -7.91 5.29 15.46
C THR A 100 -7.36 4.66 16.74
N TYR A 101 -6.08 4.87 17.02
CA TYR A 101 -5.35 4.09 18.04
C TYR A 101 -5.09 4.88 19.34
N ARG A 102 -5.53 6.14 19.40
CA ARG A 102 -5.33 7.03 20.55
C ARG A 102 -6.58 7.84 20.80
N ALA A 103 -6.89 8.06 22.07
CA ALA A 103 -7.79 9.13 22.46
C ALA A 103 -7.18 10.49 22.06
N SER A 104 -8.02 11.46 21.76
CA SER A 104 -7.68 12.82 21.37
C SER A 104 -8.65 13.75 22.09
N ARG A 105 -8.15 14.88 22.57
CA ARG A 105 -8.91 15.90 23.33
C ARG A 105 -9.74 16.82 22.41
N GLY A 106 -10.21 16.29 21.28
CA GLY A 106 -10.83 17.08 20.20
C GLY A 106 -9.80 17.88 19.39
N LEU A 107 -10.20 18.35 18.20
CA LEU A 107 -9.35 19.11 17.29
C LEU A 107 -9.89 20.50 16.97
N GLU A 108 -11.04 20.89 17.53
CA GLU A 108 -11.75 22.11 17.12
C GLU A 108 -10.91 23.39 17.28
N GLY A 109 -10.24 23.55 18.43
CA GLY A 109 -9.36 24.70 18.67
C GLY A 109 -8.13 24.74 17.75
N VAL A 110 -7.61 23.57 17.37
CA VAL A 110 -6.48 23.47 16.43
C VAL A 110 -6.94 23.79 15.00
N ILE A 111 -8.14 23.37 14.61
CA ILE A 111 -8.72 23.69 13.29
C ILE A 111 -8.93 25.21 13.18
N ARG A 112 -9.56 25.83 14.19
CA ARG A 112 -9.80 27.28 14.24
C ARG A 112 -8.53 28.12 14.14
N SER A 113 -7.45 27.68 14.80
CA SER A 113 -6.19 28.43 14.80
C SER A 113 -5.34 28.24 13.55
N ARG A 114 -5.51 27.15 12.80
CA ARG A 114 -4.59 26.77 11.70
C ARG A 114 -5.12 27.00 10.30
N PHE A 115 -6.44 27.05 10.10
CA PHE A 115 -7.01 27.00 8.75
C PHE A 115 -7.50 28.34 8.21
N GLY A 116 -7.27 29.46 8.93
CA GLY A 116 -7.73 30.79 8.49
C GLY A 116 -9.18 30.72 8.02
N ASP A 117 -9.52 31.35 6.91
CA ASP A 117 -10.89 31.41 6.38
C ASP A 117 -11.52 30.03 6.06
N ARG A 118 -10.73 28.96 5.94
CA ARG A 118 -11.22 27.58 5.71
C ARG A 118 -11.57 26.82 6.98
N TRP A 119 -11.45 27.45 8.15
CA TRP A 119 -11.64 26.74 9.43
C TRP A 119 -13.06 26.20 9.60
N GLU A 120 -14.08 26.90 9.08
CA GLU A 120 -15.49 26.51 9.20
C GLU A 120 -15.78 25.21 8.43
N GLU A 121 -15.36 25.15 7.16
CA GLU A 121 -15.48 23.96 6.31
C GLU A 121 -14.82 22.74 6.95
N LYS A 122 -13.57 22.92 7.44
CA LYS A 122 -12.81 21.84 8.09
C LYS A 122 -13.45 21.41 9.40
N LEU A 123 -14.01 22.35 10.17
CA LEU A 123 -14.67 22.03 11.43
C LEU A 123 -15.97 21.28 11.19
N GLU A 124 -16.74 21.66 10.18
CA GLU A 124 -17.95 20.96 9.79
C GLU A 124 -17.62 19.52 9.34
N ALA A 125 -16.61 19.35 8.49
CA ALA A 125 -16.13 18.03 8.09
C ALA A 125 -15.71 17.17 9.29
N TYR A 126 -14.98 17.75 10.25
CA TYR A 126 -14.61 17.07 11.49
C TYR A 126 -15.83 16.65 12.33
N ARG A 127 -16.86 17.51 12.42
CA ARG A 127 -18.09 17.23 13.17
C ARG A 127 -18.93 16.13 12.51
N ARG A 128 -19.00 16.10 11.18
CA ARG A 128 -19.72 15.05 10.42
C ARG A 128 -19.17 13.65 10.67
N LEU A 129 -17.90 13.51 11.04
CA LEU A 129 -17.33 12.21 11.42
C LEU A 129 -18.02 11.58 12.65
N GLY A 130 -18.73 12.37 13.46
CA GLY A 130 -19.44 11.86 14.63
C GLY A 130 -18.52 11.31 15.72
N PRO A 131 -19.12 10.72 16.77
CA PRO A 131 -18.37 10.10 17.86
C PRO A 131 -17.62 8.85 17.35
N ARG A 132 -16.69 8.38 18.17
CA ARG A 132 -15.99 7.11 17.94
C ARG A 132 -16.26 6.19 19.12
N GLU A 133 -16.47 4.93 18.82
CA GLU A 133 -16.73 3.92 19.84
C GLU A 133 -15.43 3.25 20.27
N ARG A 134 -15.35 2.89 21.54
CA ARG A 134 -14.18 2.17 22.07
C ARG A 134 -14.42 0.67 21.96
N VAL A 135 -13.52 -0.02 21.27
CA VAL A 135 -13.54 -1.48 21.13
C VAL A 135 -12.31 -2.08 21.80
N GLU A 136 -12.53 -3.14 22.55
CA GLU A 136 -11.47 -3.98 23.12
C GLU A 136 -11.24 -5.20 22.22
N LEU A 137 -9.99 -5.40 21.80
CA LEU A 137 -9.58 -6.51 20.96
C LEU A 137 -9.26 -7.74 21.82
N HIS A 138 -9.33 -8.93 21.23
CA HIS A 138 -8.94 -10.19 21.89
C HIS A 138 -7.46 -10.19 22.35
N THR A 139 -6.65 -9.35 21.73
CA THR A 139 -5.24 -9.12 22.07
C THR A 139 -5.04 -8.27 23.33
N GLY A 140 -6.11 -7.80 23.97
CA GLY A 140 -6.08 -6.90 25.14
C GLY A 140 -5.84 -5.43 24.82
N PHE A 141 -5.71 -5.07 23.53
CA PHE A 141 -5.53 -3.68 23.12
C PHE A 141 -6.87 -2.97 22.89
N ARG A 142 -6.86 -1.66 23.12
CA ARG A 142 -8.01 -0.78 22.86
C ARG A 142 -7.82 -0.01 21.57
N VAL A 143 -8.86 0.01 20.74
CA VAL A 143 -8.95 0.83 19.54
C VAL A 143 -10.24 1.65 19.57
N TYR A 144 -10.28 2.71 18.77
CA TYR A 144 -11.48 3.52 18.61
C TYR A 144 -11.91 3.49 17.16
N VAL A 145 -13.20 3.27 16.93
CA VAL A 145 -13.76 2.98 15.61
C VAL A 145 -14.86 3.97 15.25
N ARG A 146 -14.95 4.24 13.95
CA ARG A 146 -16.16 4.74 13.29
C ARG A 146 -16.54 3.73 12.24
N SER A 147 -17.81 3.42 12.10
CA SER A 147 -18.27 2.44 11.12
C SER A 147 -19.50 2.92 10.39
N ALA A 148 -19.61 2.51 9.13
CA ALA A 148 -20.80 2.69 8.30
C ALA A 148 -21.17 1.31 7.71
N GLY A 149 -22.47 0.97 7.75
CA GLY A 149 -22.99 -0.29 7.23
C GLY A 149 -22.71 -1.55 8.07
N LEU A 150 -22.31 -1.43 9.34
CA LEU A 150 -22.11 -2.56 10.27
C LEU A 150 -22.70 -2.24 11.64
N SER A 151 -23.21 -3.27 12.32
CA SER A 151 -23.49 -3.22 13.76
C SER A 151 -22.21 -3.33 14.59
N ASP A 152 -22.23 -2.84 15.84
CA ASP A 152 -21.08 -2.87 16.75
C ASP A 152 -20.55 -4.30 16.95
N ARG A 153 -21.46 -5.29 17.03
CA ARG A 153 -21.10 -6.71 17.14
C ARG A 153 -20.33 -7.21 15.92
N GLU A 154 -20.70 -6.76 14.73
CA GLU A 154 -19.99 -7.10 13.50
C GLU A 154 -18.64 -6.40 13.39
N VAL A 155 -18.55 -5.14 13.83
CA VAL A 155 -17.28 -4.41 13.91
C VAL A 155 -16.30 -5.14 14.83
N VAL A 156 -16.71 -5.49 16.05
CA VAL A 156 -15.88 -6.24 17.00
C VAL A 156 -15.41 -7.57 16.40
N ARG A 157 -16.32 -8.30 15.76
CA ARG A 157 -15.97 -9.57 15.10
C ARG A 157 -14.97 -9.37 13.96
N ALA A 158 -15.21 -8.41 13.08
CA ALA A 158 -14.34 -8.10 11.95
C ALA A 158 -12.92 -7.74 12.41
N LEU A 159 -12.81 -6.88 13.43
CA LEU A 159 -11.52 -6.47 13.98
C LEU A 159 -10.76 -7.63 14.59
N ASN A 160 -11.44 -8.47 15.37
CA ASN A 160 -10.81 -9.64 15.98
C ASN A 160 -10.41 -10.70 14.95
N ASP A 161 -11.22 -10.89 13.91
CA ASP A 161 -10.95 -11.85 12.83
C ASP A 161 -9.69 -11.51 12.02
N PHE A 162 -9.33 -10.22 11.93
CA PHE A 162 -8.20 -9.74 11.13
C PHE A 162 -7.02 -9.23 11.97
N THR A 163 -7.08 -9.32 13.30
CA THR A 163 -5.95 -8.91 14.16
C THR A 163 -5.31 -10.14 14.74
N ILE A 164 -4.05 -10.43 14.39
CA ILE A 164 -3.31 -11.55 15.00
C ILE A 164 -2.71 -11.10 16.32
N GLN A 165 -2.02 -9.96 16.31
CA GLN A 165 -1.29 -9.42 17.46
C GLN A 165 -1.39 -7.90 17.52
N GLY A 166 -1.19 -7.36 18.72
CA GLY A 166 -1.18 -5.91 18.92
C GLY A 166 -2.55 -5.27 18.67
N ARG A 167 -2.53 -4.04 18.16
CA ARG A 167 -3.74 -3.21 17.96
C ARG A 167 -4.13 -2.98 16.51
N TYR A 168 -3.33 -3.45 15.55
CA TYR A 168 -3.49 -3.16 14.13
C TYR A 168 -4.00 -4.41 13.42
N PRO A 169 -5.19 -4.38 12.79
CA PRO A 169 -5.58 -5.45 11.88
C PRO A 169 -4.53 -5.64 10.79
N GLU A 170 -4.24 -6.88 10.44
CA GLU A 170 -3.19 -7.25 9.49
C GLU A 170 -3.32 -6.58 8.11
N PRO A 171 -4.51 -6.46 7.49
CA PRO A 171 -4.65 -5.79 6.20
C PRO A 171 -4.14 -4.33 6.27
N VAL A 172 -4.51 -3.64 7.36
CA VAL A 172 -4.12 -2.25 7.64
C VAL A 172 -2.64 -2.14 7.99
N ARG A 173 -2.11 -3.08 8.78
CA ARG A 173 -0.69 -3.12 9.15
C ARG A 173 0.20 -3.26 7.91
N VAL A 174 -0.15 -4.17 7.00
CA VAL A 174 0.58 -4.39 5.74
C VAL A 174 0.44 -3.17 4.82
N ALA A 175 -0.76 -2.62 4.66
CA ALA A 175 -0.96 -1.37 3.93
C ALA A 175 -0.06 -0.25 4.47
N GLY A 176 0.06 -0.10 5.79
CA GLY A 176 0.91 0.93 6.40
C GLY A 176 2.40 0.72 6.12
N LEU A 177 2.86 -0.53 5.99
CA LEU A 177 4.23 -0.83 5.55
C LEU A 177 4.45 -0.43 4.10
N LEU A 178 3.50 -0.74 3.21
CA LEU A 178 3.57 -0.37 1.79
C LEU A 178 3.55 1.14 1.59
N ALA A 179 2.63 1.86 2.24
CA ALA A 179 2.53 3.31 2.17
C ALA A 179 3.85 3.99 2.59
N ARG A 180 4.46 3.54 3.69
CA ARG A 180 5.76 4.05 4.15
C ARG A 180 6.90 3.75 3.18
N ALA A 181 6.94 2.54 2.61
CA ALA A 181 7.97 2.17 1.65
C ALA A 181 7.86 3.00 0.36
N ALA A 182 6.64 3.16 -0.17
CA ALA A 182 6.36 3.97 -1.34
C ALA A 182 6.67 5.45 -1.12
N LEU A 183 6.35 6.01 0.05
CA LEU A 183 6.73 7.38 0.41
C LEU A 183 8.27 7.56 0.35
N ARG A 184 9.03 6.64 0.96
CA ARG A 184 10.51 6.70 0.92
C ARG A 184 11.07 6.62 -0.48
N LEU A 185 10.48 5.78 -1.34
CA LEU A 185 10.87 5.68 -2.74
C LEU A 185 10.61 7.01 -3.47
N MET A 186 9.42 7.60 -3.30
CA MET A 186 9.05 8.87 -3.92
C MET A 186 9.98 10.00 -3.50
N GLU A 187 10.35 10.06 -2.22
CA GLU A 187 11.33 11.02 -1.70
C GLU A 187 12.74 10.79 -2.26
N GLY A 188 13.13 9.54 -2.46
CA GLY A 188 14.40 9.18 -3.09
C GLY A 188 14.48 9.66 -4.54
N ILE A 189 13.41 9.49 -5.31
CA ILE A 189 13.31 9.95 -6.71
C ILE A 189 13.45 11.47 -6.79
N GLN A 190 12.78 12.22 -5.91
CA GLN A 190 12.85 13.69 -5.89
C GLN A 190 14.22 14.25 -5.52
N ARG A 191 15.07 13.45 -4.85
CA ARG A 191 16.43 13.85 -4.47
C ARG A 191 17.47 13.58 -5.57
N GLN A 192 17.13 12.85 -6.64
CA GLN A 192 18.06 12.64 -7.74
C GLN A 192 18.18 13.93 -8.55
N PRO A 193 19.41 14.47 -8.76
CA PRO A 193 19.60 15.56 -9.70
C PRO A 193 19.11 15.11 -11.09
N PRO A 194 18.63 16.03 -11.95
CA PRO A 194 18.25 15.69 -13.31
C PRO A 194 19.39 14.89 -13.94
N LEU A 195 19.08 13.72 -14.51
CA LEU A 195 20.02 12.96 -15.32
C LEU A 195 20.58 13.92 -16.38
N ASP A 196 21.87 14.22 -16.26
CA ASP A 196 22.58 15.11 -17.16
C ASP A 196 22.48 14.53 -18.59
N ARG A 197 21.51 15.03 -19.36
CA ARG A 197 21.36 14.72 -20.80
C ARG A 197 22.36 15.53 -21.64
N GLY A 198 23.47 15.96 -21.05
CA GLY A 198 24.48 16.83 -21.65
C GLY A 198 25.90 16.27 -21.70
N ALA A 199 26.14 15.00 -21.35
CA ALA A 199 27.41 14.36 -21.67
C ALA A 199 27.43 14.01 -23.16
N GLY A 200 27.98 14.92 -23.97
CA GLY A 200 28.17 14.74 -25.40
C GLY A 200 28.73 13.37 -25.74
N ARG A 201 28.25 12.81 -26.86
CA ARG A 201 28.88 11.66 -27.52
C ARG A 201 30.40 11.81 -27.42
N PRO A 202 31.15 10.81 -26.92
CA PRO A 202 32.60 10.88 -27.01
C PRO A 202 32.96 11.08 -28.49
N PRO A 203 33.96 11.94 -28.80
CA PRO A 203 34.32 12.20 -30.18
C PRO A 203 34.65 10.88 -30.85
N VAL A 204 33.96 10.60 -31.97
CA VAL A 204 34.39 9.57 -32.92
C VAL A 204 35.85 9.89 -33.24
N GLN A 205 36.76 9.02 -32.82
CA GLN A 205 38.13 9.09 -33.27
C GLN A 205 38.11 8.82 -34.76
N SER A 206 38.25 9.88 -35.55
CA SER A 206 38.50 9.75 -36.99
C SER A 206 39.81 8.98 -37.15
N SER A 207 39.70 7.72 -37.55
CA SER A 207 40.84 6.92 -37.98
C SER A 207 41.45 7.61 -39.19
N ARG A 208 42.56 8.32 -38.98
CA ARG A 208 43.44 8.70 -40.09
C ARG A 208 43.93 7.41 -40.73
N SER A 209 43.63 7.29 -42.01
CA SER A 209 44.21 6.35 -42.94
C SER A 209 45.73 6.32 -42.77
N ARG A 210 46.25 5.12 -42.48
CA ARG A 210 47.56 4.72 -42.97
C ARG A 210 47.34 3.51 -43.85
N ASP A 211 47.28 3.79 -45.14
CA ASP A 211 47.61 2.83 -46.17
C ASP A 211 49.00 2.24 -45.90
N GLY A 212 49.13 0.93 -46.11
CA GLY A 212 50.43 0.29 -46.29
C GLY A 212 50.61 -1.01 -45.52
N ALA A 213 50.07 -2.12 -46.05
CA ALA A 213 50.84 -3.31 -46.43
C ALA A 213 49.91 -4.53 -46.55
N ARG A 214 49.89 -5.12 -47.75
CA ARG A 214 49.24 -6.39 -48.06
C ARG A 214 50.11 -7.54 -47.56
N GLY A 215 49.49 -8.59 -47.02
CA GLY A 215 50.09 -9.90 -46.74
C GLY A 215 49.00 -10.93 -46.40
N PRO A 216 49.10 -12.20 -46.84
CA PRO A 216 47.95 -12.99 -47.27
C PRO A 216 47.20 -13.69 -46.13
N TRP A 217 45.95 -14.00 -46.44
CA TRP A 217 45.01 -14.81 -45.66
C TRP A 217 45.64 -16.08 -45.06
N THR A 218 45.57 -16.19 -43.73
CA THR A 218 45.69 -17.47 -43.04
C THR A 218 44.41 -17.73 -42.27
N THR A 219 43.58 -18.63 -42.79
CA THR A 219 42.45 -19.25 -42.09
C THR A 219 42.95 -19.96 -40.82
N PRO A 220 42.33 -19.75 -39.65
CA PRO A 220 42.56 -20.64 -38.52
C PRO A 220 41.87 -21.99 -38.78
N PRO A 221 42.51 -23.13 -38.43
CA PRO A 221 41.95 -24.46 -38.66
C PRO A 221 40.75 -24.75 -37.75
N PRO A 222 39.77 -25.56 -38.19
CA PRO A 222 38.74 -26.10 -37.31
C PRO A 222 39.17 -27.49 -36.85
N SER A 223 39.39 -27.69 -35.55
CA SER A 223 39.45 -29.03 -34.98
C SER A 223 39.66 -28.94 -33.47
N ARG A 224 39.12 -29.80 -32.63
CA ARG A 224 38.08 -30.84 -32.68
C ARG A 224 38.23 -31.54 -31.33
N ASP A 225 37.17 -32.20 -30.90
CA ASP A 225 37.23 -33.29 -29.93
C ASP A 225 37.45 -32.83 -28.47
N ALA A 226 36.83 -33.40 -27.45
CA ALA A 226 36.04 -34.62 -27.42
C ALA A 226 35.37 -34.74 -26.04
N GLN A 227 34.26 -35.48 -26.03
CA GLN A 227 33.86 -36.44 -24.98
C GLN A 227 33.40 -35.81 -23.65
N GLY A 228 32.10 -35.86 -23.37
CA GLY A 228 31.47 -37.04 -22.74
C GLY A 228 31.43 -36.77 -21.23
N SER A 229 30.28 -36.65 -20.57
CA SER A 229 29.33 -37.73 -20.35
C SER A 229 28.06 -37.19 -19.68
N ARG A 230 26.91 -37.62 -20.19
CA ARG A 230 25.58 -37.52 -19.55
C ARG A 230 25.29 -38.82 -18.75
N PRO A 231 24.21 -38.91 -17.95
CA PRO A 231 24.22 -39.25 -16.51
C PRO A 231 23.61 -40.64 -16.20
N PRO A 232 23.42 -41.00 -14.91
CA PRO A 232 22.32 -41.88 -14.51
C PRO A 232 21.35 -41.11 -13.56
N ARG A 233 20.08 -40.94 -13.92
CA ARG A 233 18.91 -41.84 -13.80
C ARG A 233 18.44 -42.15 -12.38
N ALA A 234 17.28 -41.56 -12.08
CA ALA A 234 16.14 -41.98 -11.27
C ALA A 234 16.22 -43.34 -10.53
N GLY A 235 15.95 -43.30 -9.23
CA GLY A 235 15.48 -44.42 -8.42
C GLY A 235 14.12 -44.09 -7.79
N ARG A 236 13.06 -44.79 -8.23
CA ARG A 236 11.80 -44.96 -7.49
C ARG A 236 11.94 -46.14 -6.53
N CYS A 237 11.41 -46.00 -5.33
CA CYS A 237 10.83 -47.07 -4.50
C CYS A 237 10.32 -46.40 -3.20
N ALA A 238 9.29 -46.82 -2.49
CA ALA A 238 8.11 -47.66 -2.67
C ALA A 238 7.35 -47.50 -1.33
N ARG A 239 6.03 -47.61 -1.36
CA ARG A 239 5.14 -47.56 -0.19
C ARG A 239 5.37 -48.74 0.75
N ARG A 240 5.05 -48.58 2.05
CA ARG A 240 4.28 -49.54 2.86
C ARG A 240 3.58 -48.85 4.05
N PRO A 241 2.39 -49.32 4.49
CA PRO A 241 1.66 -48.81 5.65
C PRO A 241 1.70 -49.75 6.87
N GLY A 242 1.28 -49.23 8.04
CA GLY A 242 0.77 -49.98 9.22
C GLY A 242 1.46 -49.61 10.55
N PRO A 243 0.84 -49.84 11.71
CA PRO A 243 -0.51 -50.36 12.00
C PRO A 243 -1.59 -49.27 12.20
#